data_AF-A0A5J6HPL1-F1
#
_entry.id   AF-A0A5J6HPL1-F1
#
_cell.length_a   1.000
_cell.length_b   1.000
_cell.length_c   1.000
_cell.angle_alpha   90.00
_cell.angle_beta   90.00
_cell.angle_gamma   90.00
#
_symmetry.space_group_name_H-M   'P 1'
#
loop_
_entity.id
_entity.type
_entity.pdbx_description
1 polymer ?
#
loop_
_entity_poly.entity_id
_entity_poly.type
_entity_poly.pdbx_seq_one_letter_code
_entity_poly.pdbx_strand_id
1 'polypeptide(L)'
;MRTVKFGESEIEVIDFEDATAGERVIEFRYRGDPTEASFAAIVVPDGGSWSSALLAIDPQAGDVSAPLMADLMEVARSLIEAR
;
A
#
# COMPACT_ATOMS: atom_id res chain seq x y z
N MET A 1 0.36 5.10 10.15
CA MET A 1 -0.04 3.67 10.18
C MET A 1 -1.50 3.56 10.58
N ARG A 2 -2.29 2.77 9.84
CA ARG A 2 -3.69 2.43 10.17
C ARG A 2 -3.93 0.96 9.86
N THR A 3 -4.91 0.34 10.50
CA THR A 3 -5.34 -1.03 10.20
C THR A 3 -6.70 -1.00 9.53
N VAL A 4 -6.87 -1.77 8.46
CA VAL A 4 -8.12 -1.95 7.72
C VAL A 4 -8.47 -3.43 7.67
N LYS A 5 -9.77 -3.75 7.76
CA LYS A 5 -10.26 -5.12 7.75
C LYS A 5 -10.93 -5.43 6.42
N PHE A 6 -10.52 -6.53 5.80
CA PHE A 6 -11.06 -7.03 4.53
C PHE A 6 -11.44 -8.50 4.68
N GLY A 7 -12.73 -8.75 4.86
CA GLY A 7 -13.23 -10.07 5.22
C GLY A 7 -12.59 -10.56 6.52
N GLU A 8 -11.81 -11.63 6.44
CA GLU A 8 -11.08 -12.21 7.57
C GLU A 8 -9.65 -11.66 7.70
N SER A 9 -9.15 -10.94 6.70
CA SER A 9 -7.80 -10.35 6.72
C SER A 9 -7.78 -9.01 7.43
N GLU A 10 -6.79 -8.80 8.30
CA GLU A 10 -6.44 -7.47 8.81
C GLU A 10 -5.17 -7.01 8.09
N ILE A 11 -5.22 -5.83 7.48
CA ILE A 11 -4.12 -5.26 6.71
C ILE A 11 -3.64 -3.99 7.40
N GLU A 12 -2.35 -3.90 7.63
CA GLU A 12 -1.68 -2.68 8.05
C GLU A 12 -1.34 -1.84 6.83
N VAL A 13 -1.76 -0.58 6.86
CA VAL A 13 -1.47 0.43 5.85
C VAL A 13 -0.48 1.42 6.44
N ILE A 14 0.72 1.44 5.88
CA ILE A 14 1.84 2.27 6.32
C ILE A 14 2.09 3.31 5.25
N ASP A 15 2.10 4.58 5.63
CA ASP A 15 2.20 5.72 4.72
C ASP A 15 3.37 6.57 5.19
N PHE A 16 4.39 6.73 4.34
CA PHE A 16 5.61 7.46 4.65
C PHE A 16 6.24 8.10 3.42
N GLU A 17 7.16 9.03 3.66
CA GLU A 17 7.98 9.68 2.63
C GLU A 17 9.37 9.04 2.65
N ASP A 18 9.80 8.48 1.52
CA ASP A 18 11.19 8.13 1.26
C ASP A 18 11.92 9.38 0.75
N ALA A 19 12.57 10.10 1.69
CA ALA A 19 13.34 11.29 1.38
C ALA A 19 14.59 11.01 0.53
N THR A 20 15.05 9.76 0.44
CA THR A 20 16.22 9.39 -0.36
C THR A 20 15.83 9.21 -1.82
N ALA A 21 14.71 8.54 -2.07
CA ALA A 21 14.17 8.33 -3.40
C ALA A 21 13.37 9.53 -3.93
N GLY A 22 12.88 10.40 -3.03
CA GLY A 22 11.94 11.46 -3.39
C GLY A 22 10.60 10.86 -3.78
N GLU A 23 10.07 9.98 -2.93
CA GLU A 23 8.83 9.24 -3.20
C GLU A 23 7.98 9.16 -1.93
N ARG A 24 6.66 9.20 -2.09
CA ARG A 24 5.73 8.77 -1.06
C ARG A 24 5.37 7.31 -1.28
N VAL A 25 5.40 6.52 -0.23
CA VAL A 25 5.15 5.09 -0.28
C VAL A 25 4.00 4.73 0.68
N ILE A 26 3.02 4.00 0.15
CA ILE A 26 1.93 3.40 0.91
C ILE A 26 2.07 1.88 0.82
N GLU A 27 2.54 1.24 1.89
CA GLU A 27 2.70 -0.20 1.97
C GLU A 27 1.50 -0.90 2.58
N PHE A 28 1.28 -2.14 2.14
CA PHE A 28 0.26 -3.04 2.64
C PHE A 28 0.91 -4.30 3.22
N ARG A 29 0.60 -4.61 4.48
CA ARG A 29 1.13 -5.77 5.21
C ARG A 29 0.01 -6.56 5.85
N TYR A 30 0.09 -7.88 5.86
CA TYR A 30 -0.83 -8.69 6.66
C TYR A 30 -0.50 -8.50 8.14
N ARG A 31 -1.50 -8.12 8.93
CA ARG A 31 -1.32 -7.96 10.36
C ARG A 31 -1.03 -9.30 11.01
N GLY A 32 0.05 -9.36 11.78
CA GLY A 32 0.48 -10.59 12.45
C GLY A 32 1.31 -11.53 11.56
N ASP A 33 1.68 -11.11 10.35
CA ASP A 33 2.73 -11.77 9.58
C ASP A 33 4.07 -11.63 10.31
N PRO A 34 4.73 -12.72 10.71
CA PRO A 34 5.98 -12.67 11.47
C PRO A 34 7.16 -12.11 10.67
N THR A 35 7.04 -12.02 9.34
CA THR A 35 8.08 -11.45 8.48
C THR A 35 8.01 -9.92 8.42
N GLU A 36 6.87 -9.34 8.82
CA GLU A 36 6.53 -7.93 8.63
C GLU A 36 6.71 -7.45 7.17
N ALA A 37 6.67 -8.38 6.20
CA ALA A 37 6.89 -8.08 4.80
C ALA A 37 5.65 -7.42 4.17
N SER A 38 5.91 -6.44 3.32
CA SER A 38 4.89 -5.81 2.48
C SER A 38 4.59 -6.71 1.28
N PHE A 39 3.33 -7.10 1.11
CA PHE A 39 2.92 -7.88 -0.06
C PHE A 39 2.65 -6.99 -1.29
N ALA A 40 2.34 -5.72 -1.05
CA ALA A 40 2.16 -4.72 -2.09
C ALA A 40 2.43 -3.31 -1.56
N ALA A 41 2.71 -2.38 -2.47
CA ALA A 41 2.86 -0.96 -2.18
C ALA A 41 2.36 -0.08 -3.34
N ILE A 42 1.86 1.11 -3.01
CA ILE A 42 1.66 2.20 -3.96
C ILE A 42 2.77 3.22 -3.77
N VAL A 43 3.47 3.56 -4.84
CA VAL A 43 4.58 4.52 -4.85
C VAL A 43 4.18 5.73 -5.69
N VAL A 44 4.36 6.93 -5.14
CA VAL A 44 4.08 8.20 -5.82
C VAL A 44 5.37 9.02 -5.83
N PRO A 45 5.91 9.41 -7.00
CA PRO A 45 7.09 10.26 -7.05
C PRO A 45 6.81 11.65 -6.46
N ASP A 46 7.85 12.33 -5.98
CA ASP A 46 7.74 13.68 -5.42
C ASP A 46 7.13 14.67 -6.42
N GLY A 47 6.24 15.54 -5.92
CA GLY A 47 5.39 16.41 -6.73
C GLY A 47 4.34 15.68 -7.61
N GLY A 48 4.27 14.35 -7.51
CA GLY A 48 3.31 13.51 -8.21
C GLY A 48 1.92 13.48 -7.56
N SER A 49 1.01 12.76 -8.21
CA SER A 49 -0.35 12.52 -7.72
C SER A 49 -0.77 11.07 -7.99
N TRP A 50 -2.03 10.74 -7.73
CA TRP A 50 -2.57 9.42 -8.04
C TRP A 50 -2.34 9.00 -9.51
N SER A 51 -2.35 9.94 -10.46
CA SER A 51 -2.13 9.64 -11.88
C SER A 51 -0.71 9.19 -12.22
N SER A 52 0.26 9.48 -11.35
CA SER A 52 1.65 9.04 -11.47
C SER A 52 1.99 7.87 -10.54
N ALA A 53 1.00 7.33 -9.84
CA ALA A 53 1.21 6.26 -8.88
C ALA A 53 1.57 4.94 -9.57
N LEU A 54 2.50 4.20 -8.97
CA LEU A 54 2.90 2.86 -9.39
C LEU A 54 2.46 1.85 -8.34
N LEU A 55 1.90 0.73 -8.79
CA LEU A 55 1.63 -0.44 -7.95
C LEU A 55 2.82 -1.40 -8.04
N ALA A 56 3.43 -1.66 -6.88
CA ALA A 56 4.42 -2.72 -6.69
C ALA A 56 3.77 -3.89 -5.94
N ILE A 57 4.07 -5.12 -6.37
CA ILE A 57 3.61 -6.36 -5.74
C ILE A 57 4.83 -7.22 -5.48
N ASP A 58 4.96 -7.76 -4.27
CA ASP A 58 6.02 -8.72 -3.97
C ASP A 58 5.70 -10.06 -4.66
N PRO A 59 6.54 -10.54 -5.60
CA PRO A 59 6.32 -11.83 -6.26
C PRO A 59 6.39 -13.03 -5.29
N GLN A 60 6.99 -12.87 -4.11
CA GLN A 60 7.06 -13.92 -3.09
C GLN A 60 5.80 -14.00 -2.21
N ALA A 61 4.95 -12.97 -2.23
CA ALA A 61 3.70 -12.97 -1.47
C ALA A 61 2.66 -13.98 -2.00
N GLY A 62 2.88 -14.55 -3.19
CA GLY A 62 1.97 -15.47 -3.83
C GLY A 62 0.74 -14.75 -4.40
N ASP A 63 -0.39 -15.46 -4.44
CA ASP A 63 -1.63 -14.93 -5.02
C ASP A 63 -2.27 -13.90 -4.09
N VAL A 64 -2.36 -12.66 -4.58
CA VAL A 64 -3.11 -11.59 -3.89
C VAL A 64 -4.50 -11.49 -4.48
N SER A 65 -5.51 -11.48 -3.60
CA SER A 65 -6.92 -11.35 -3.98
C SER A 65 -7.17 -10.04 -4.73
N ALA A 66 -7.72 -10.12 -5.95
CA ALA A 66 -8.04 -8.93 -6.75
C ALA A 66 -9.06 -7.99 -6.09
N PRO A 67 -10.16 -8.49 -5.46
CA PRO A 67 -11.05 -7.63 -4.67
C PRO A 67 -10.34 -6.89 -3.53
N LEU A 68 -9.45 -7.59 -2.81
CA LEU A 68 -8.65 -6.96 -1.75
C LEU A 68 -7.79 -5.83 -2.31
N MET A 69 -7.11 -6.06 -3.44
CA MET A 69 -6.29 -5.03 -4.07
C MET A 69 -7.10 -3.82 -4.55
N ALA A 70 -8.29 -4.05 -5.11
CA ALA A 70 -9.17 -2.95 -5.53
C ALA A 70 -9.53 -2.05 -4.34
N ASP A 71 -9.89 -2.64 -3.20
CA ASP A 71 -10.23 -1.86 -2.02
C ASP A 71 -9.01 -1.12 -1.43
N LEU A 72 -7.83 -1.77 -1.39
CA LEU A 72 -6.60 -1.15 -0.93
C LEU A 72 -6.15 0.01 -1.81
N MET A 73 -6.36 -0.09 -3.13
CA MET A 73 -6.10 1.00 -4.07
C MET A 73 -7.02 2.19 -3.80
N GLU A 74 -8.30 1.98 -3.49
CA GLU A 74 -9.21 3.08 -3.11
C GLU A 74 -8.78 3.74 -1.78
N VAL A 75 -8.33 2.95 -0.81
CA VAL A 75 -7.75 3.48 0.44
C VAL A 75 -6.51 4.34 0.16
N ALA A 76 -5.58 3.83 -0.66
CA ALA A 76 -4.37 4.57 -1.03
C ALA A 76 -4.68 5.84 -1.81
N ARG A 77 -5.64 5.79 -2.75
CA ARG A 77 -6.09 6.95 -3.50
C ARG A 77 -6.62 8.04 -2.58
N SER A 78 -7.50 7.67 -1.65
CA SER A 78 -8.03 8.63 -0.67
C SER A 78 -6.92 9.25 0.19
N LEU A 79 -5.90 8.48 0.58
CA LEU A 79 -4.73 8.99 1.32
C LEU A 79 -3.87 9.97 0.50
N ILE A 80 -3.74 9.71 -0.79
CA ILE A 80 -2.97 10.54 -1.72
C ILE A 80 -3.71 11.85 -2.00
N GLU A 81 -5.01 11.79 -2.30
CA GLU A 81 -5.82 12.95 -2.67
C GLU A 81 -6.27 13.80 -1.47
N ALA A 82 -6.23 13.29 -0.24
CA ALA A 82 -6.58 14.05 0.96
C ALA A 82 -5.50 15.05 1.43
N ARG A 83 -4.40 15.16 0.67
CA ARG A 83 -3.24 15.99 1.00
C ARG A 83 -3.09 17.10 -0.05
#